data_AF-A0A453H6J5-F1
#
_entry.id   AF-A0A453H6J5-F1
#
_cell.length_a   1.000
_cell.length_b   1.000
_cell.length_c   1.000
_cell.angle_alpha   90.00
_cell.angle_beta   90.00
_cell.angle_gamma   90.00
#
_symmetry.space_group_name_H-M   'P 1'
#
loop_
_entity.id
_entity.type
_entity.pdbx_description
1 polymer ?
#
loop_
_entity_poly.entity_id
_entity_poly.type
_entity_poly.pdbx_seq_one_letter_code
_entity_poly.pdbx_strand_id
1 'polypeptide(L)'
;ILRSDLRQRFLTVLVFSGRGRAVFRYNPLIHNVVAVGEDGYNGCTTPSGSRTYESGNDAVRLVRGDNRFMCTRLYHCNFGMKMVVNAA
;
A
#
# COMPACT_ATOMS: atom_id res chain seq x y z
N ILE A 1 -11.89 5.88 17.38
CA ILE A 1 -12.53 5.21 16.23
C ILE A 1 -11.49 4.30 15.60
N LEU A 2 -11.36 3.08 16.11
CA LEU A 2 -10.55 2.03 15.52
C LEU A 2 -11.41 1.40 14.42
N ARG A 3 -11.39 1.96 13.22
CA ARG A 3 -11.85 1.19 12.05
C ARG A 3 -10.70 0.27 11.66
N SER A 4 -10.61 -0.86 12.35
CA SER A 4 -10.00 -2.06 11.79
C SER A 4 -10.84 -2.42 10.56
N ASP A 5 -10.49 -1.84 9.41
CA ASP A 5 -11.13 -2.19 8.15
C ASP A 5 -10.67 -3.59 7.75
N LEU A 6 -11.35 -4.57 8.34
CA LEU A 6 -11.20 -6.00 8.07
C LEU A 6 -11.59 -6.35 6.61
N ARG A 7 -11.97 -5.37 5.77
CA ARG A 7 -12.33 -5.58 4.35
C ARG A 7 -11.16 -5.51 3.36
N GLN A 8 -9.95 -5.11 3.77
CA GLN A 8 -8.78 -5.13 2.87
C GLN A 8 -7.79 -6.24 3.21
N ARG A 9 -8.32 -7.42 3.58
CA ARG A 9 -7.55 -8.66 3.67
C ARG A 9 -7.20 -9.14 2.25
N PHE A 10 -6.19 -8.54 1.63
CA PHE A 10 -5.45 -9.27 0.60
C PHE A 10 -4.56 -10.24 1.38
N LEU A 11 -4.88 -11.53 1.32
CA LEU A 11 -4.40 -12.72 2.08
C LEU A 11 -3.02 -12.70 2.78
N THR A 12 -2.10 -11.79 2.45
CA THR A 12 -0.72 -11.69 2.94
C THR A 12 -0.25 -10.30 3.41
N VAL A 13 -1.03 -9.21 3.23
CA VAL A 13 -0.65 -7.87 3.70
C VAL A 13 -1.63 -7.34 4.74
N LEU A 14 -1.10 -7.07 5.92
CA LEU A 14 -1.85 -6.48 7.02
C LEU A 14 -1.54 -4.99 7.11
N VAL A 15 -2.59 -4.16 7.10
CA VAL A 15 -2.46 -2.70 7.14
C VAL A 15 -3.15 -2.11 8.37
N PHE A 16 -2.43 -1.30 9.13
CA PHE A 16 -2.97 -0.51 10.23
C PHE A 16 -2.83 0.98 9.91
N SER A 17 -3.93 1.73 9.90
CA SER A 17 -3.91 3.17 9.65
C SER A 17 -4.47 3.96 10.84
N GLY A 18 -3.79 5.05 11.19
CA GLY A 18 -4.23 5.97 12.24
C GLY A 18 -3.22 7.10 12.47
N ARG A 19 -3.69 8.25 12.97
CA ARG A 19 -2.85 9.43 13.30
C ARG A 19 -1.87 9.83 12.18
N GLY A 20 -2.33 9.80 10.92
CA GLY A 20 -1.52 10.18 9.75
C GLY A 20 -0.43 9.19 9.37
N ARG A 21 -0.52 7.93 9.81
CA ARG A 21 0.43 6.87 9.47
C ARG A 21 -0.28 5.58 9.09
N ALA A 22 0.28 4.84 8.14
CA ALA A 22 -0.08 3.47 7.82
C ALA A 22 1.11 2.54 8.10
N VAL A 23 0.86 1.36 8.66
CA VAL A 23 1.85 0.32 8.88
C VAL A 23 1.49 -0.88 8.04
N PHE A 24 2.41 -1.31 7.16
CA PHE A 24 2.26 -2.45 6.27
C PHE A 24 3.11 -3.61 6.76
N ARG A 25 2.49 -4.76 7.01
CA ARG A 25 3.19 -6.00 7.37
C ARG A 25 2.97 -7.07 6.32
N TYR A 26 4.04 -7.66 5.84
CA TYR A 26 4.04 -8.64 4.73
C TYR A 26 5.34 -9.45 4.70
N ASN A 27 5.36 -10.55 3.95
CA ASN A 27 6.60 -11.29 3.69
C ASN A 27 7.43 -10.56 2.60
N PRO A 28 8.60 -9.99 2.94
CA PRO A 28 9.37 -9.17 1.99
C PRO A 28 10.00 -9.97 0.84
N LEU A 29 10.04 -11.30 0.93
CA LEU A 29 10.52 -12.15 -0.17
C LEU A 29 9.57 -12.17 -1.36
N ILE A 30 8.27 -11.94 -1.12
CA ILE A 30 7.22 -12.07 -2.14
C ILE A 30 6.38 -10.80 -2.33
N HIS A 31 6.43 -9.85 -1.39
CA HIS A 31 5.68 -8.61 -1.46
C HIS A 31 6.58 -7.40 -1.20
N ASN A 32 6.11 -6.25 -1.65
CA ASN A 32 6.64 -4.93 -1.35
C ASN A 32 5.47 -3.95 -1.31
N VAL A 33 5.74 -2.72 -0.89
CA VAL A 33 4.79 -1.62 -0.97
C VAL A 33 5.40 -0.52 -1.80
N VAL A 34 4.67 -0.06 -2.81
CA VAL A 34 5.05 1.08 -3.64
C VAL A 34 3.99 2.15 -3.52
N ALA A 35 4.40 3.35 -3.10
CA ALA A 35 3.57 4.53 -3.12
C ALA A 35 3.59 5.16 -4.51
N VAL A 36 2.41 5.35 -5.09
CA VAL A 36 2.24 5.84 -6.46
C VAL A 36 1.18 6.93 -6.55
N GLY A 37 1.19 7.66 -7.67
CA GLY A 37 0.08 8.51 -8.08
C GLY A 37 -1.10 7.71 -8.65
N GLU A 38 -2.13 8.43 -9.09
CA GLU A 38 -3.35 7.82 -9.64
C GLU A 38 -3.11 7.00 -10.91
N ASP A 39 -2.33 7.54 -11.86
CA ASP A 39 -2.02 6.84 -13.10
C ASP A 39 -1.23 5.54 -12.84
N GLY A 40 -0.26 5.60 -11.92
CA GLY A 40 0.51 4.43 -11.50
C GLY A 40 -0.37 3.36 -10.85
N TYR A 41 -1.32 3.77 -10.01
CA TYR A 41 -2.28 2.88 -9.37
C TYR A 41 -3.27 2.22 -10.34
N ASN A 42 -3.76 2.99 -11.31
CA ASN A 42 -4.72 2.50 -12.30
C ASN A 42 -4.05 1.57 -13.31
N GLY A 43 -2.87 1.95 -13.80
CA GLY A 43 -2.10 1.19 -14.78
C GLY A 43 -1.20 0.09 -14.21
N CYS A 44 -1.10 -0.04 -12.89
CA CYS A 44 -0.12 -0.92 -12.24
C CYS A 44 1.33 -0.65 -12.69
N THR A 45 1.67 0.63 -12.86
CA THR A 45 3.00 1.07 -13.32
C THR A 45 3.73 1.81 -12.20
N THR A 46 5.07 1.73 -12.20
CA THR A 46 5.90 2.42 -11.20
C THR A 46 6.67 3.54 -11.87
N PRO A 47 6.12 4.77 -11.96
CA PRO A 47 6.83 5.93 -12.48
C PRO A 47 8.14 6.19 -11.74
N SER A 48 9.11 6.78 -12.43
CA SER A 48 10.35 7.25 -11.81
C SER A 48 10.06 8.17 -10.62
N GLY A 49 10.74 7.93 -9.50
CA GLY A 49 10.52 8.68 -8.25
C GLY A 49 9.45 8.09 -7.33
N SER A 50 8.75 7.02 -7.74
CA SER A 50 7.86 6.28 -6.84
C SER A 50 8.64 5.72 -5.65
N ARG A 51 8.05 5.83 -4.46
CA ARG A 51 8.72 5.37 -3.24
C ARG A 51 8.39 3.91 -2.99
N THR A 52 9.44 3.09 -2.93
CA THR A 52 9.34 1.65 -2.68
C THR A 52 9.78 1.35 -1.25
N TYR A 53 9.07 0.43 -0.62
CA TYR A 53 9.32 -0.09 0.71
C TYR A 53 9.37 -1.61 0.66
N GLU A 54 10.37 -2.21 1.30
CA GLU A 54 10.67 -3.65 1.16
C GLU A 54 11.06 -4.34 2.49
N SER A 55 10.82 -3.71 3.64
CA SER A 55 11.23 -4.28 4.93
C SER A 55 10.33 -5.40 5.43
N GLY A 56 9.09 -5.48 4.95
CA GLY A 56 8.05 -6.36 5.50
C GLY A 56 7.35 -5.83 6.75
N ASN A 57 7.77 -4.67 7.27
CA ASN A 57 7.12 -3.96 8.38
C ASN A 57 7.30 -2.44 8.22
N ASP A 58 6.73 -1.88 7.15
CA ASP A 58 6.95 -0.49 6.77
C ASP A 58 5.94 0.44 7.41
N ALA A 59 6.44 1.51 8.02
CA ALA A 59 5.61 2.61 8.50
C ALA A 59 5.70 3.80 7.54
N VAL A 60 4.57 4.13 6.92
CA VAL A 60 4.43 5.19 5.93
C VAL A 60 3.66 6.36 6.54
N ARG A 61 4.17 7.58 6.36
CA ARG A 61 3.43 8.80 6.70
C ARG A 61 2.43 9.09 5.58
N LEU A 62 1.17 9.25 5.95
CA LEU A 62 0.09 9.57 5.04
C LEU A 62 0.02 11.09 4.84
N VAL A 63 -0.25 11.51 3.61
CA VAL A 63 -0.67 12.87 3.31
C VAL A 63 -2.20 12.96 3.39
N ARG A 64 -2.74 14.15 3.65
CA ARG A 64 -4.19 14.37 3.67
C ARG A 64 -4.81 13.99 2.33
N GLY A 65 -5.95 13.31 2.37
CA GLY A 65 -6.61 12.74 1.19
C GLY A 65 -6.18 11.30 0.90
N ASP A 66 -6.24 10.93 -0.37
CA ASP A 66 -6.05 9.55 -0.82
C ASP A 66 -4.58 9.22 -1.07
N ASN A 67 -4.08 8.24 -0.33
CA ASN A 67 -2.74 7.67 -0.49
C ASN A 67 -2.86 6.33 -1.20
N ARG A 68 -2.19 6.18 -2.35
CA ARG A 68 -2.31 4.99 -3.20
C ARG A 68 -1.07 4.11 -3.07
N PHE A 69 -1.30 2.84 -2.79
CA PHE A 69 -0.26 1.85 -2.56
C PHE A 69 -0.54 0.58 -3.35
N MET A 70 0.51 -0.11 -3.80
CA MET A 70 0.39 -1.40 -4.47
C MET A 70 1.64 -2.26 -4.31
N CYS A 71 1.53 -3.53 -4.67
CA CYS A 71 2.67 -4.43 -4.80
C CYS A 71 3.03 -4.63 -6.27
N THR A 72 4.32 -4.56 -6.59
CA THR A 72 4.84 -4.67 -7.96
C THR A 72 5.51 -6.01 -8.25
N ARG A 73 5.57 -6.91 -7.27
CA ARG A 73 6.10 -8.26 -7.45
C ARG A 73 5.13 -9.10 -8.29
N LEU A 74 5.67 -9.87 -9.25
CA LEU A 74 4.98 -10.94 -10.00
C LEU A 74 3.51 -10.64 -10.39
N TYR A 75 3.24 -9.48 -10.99
CA TYR A 75 1.90 -9.05 -11.42
C TYR A 75 0.84 -8.95 -10.30
N HIS A 76 1.27 -8.89 -9.03
CA HIS A 76 0.34 -8.80 -7.90
C HIS A 76 -0.61 -7.61 -8.00
N CYS A 77 -0.15 -6.44 -8.47
CA CYS A 77 -1.04 -5.29 -8.71
C CYS A 77 -2.16 -5.62 -9.70
N ASN A 78 -1.85 -6.30 -10.81
CA ASN A 78 -2.82 -6.69 -11.83
C ASN A 78 -3.86 -7.68 -11.29
N PHE A 79 -3.47 -8.52 -10.33
CA PHE A 79 -4.38 -9.39 -9.58
C PHE A 79 -5.10 -8.69 -8.42
N GLY A 80 -5.03 -7.35 -8.35
CA GLY A 80 -5.78 -6.53 -7.41
C GLY A 80 -5.05 -6.19 -6.11
N MET A 81 -3.76 -6.53 -5.97
CA MET A 81 -2.97 -6.20 -4.77
C MET A 81 -2.55 -4.72 -4.76
N LYS A 82 -3.55 -3.87 -4.58
CA LYS A 82 -3.44 -2.41 -4.52
C LYS A 82 -4.55 -1.86 -3.64
N MET A 83 -4.29 -0.73 -2.98
CA MET A 83 -5.22 -0.11 -2.05
C MET A 83 -5.11 1.41 -2.00
N VAL A 84 -6.21 2.02 -1.59
CA VAL A 84 -6.28 3.45 -1.25
C VAL A 84 -6.46 3.56 0.26
N VAL A 85 -5.62 4.37 0.90
CA VAL A 85 -5.75 4.75 2.30
C VAL A 85 -6.07 6.24 2.35
N ASN A 86 -7.29 6.56 2.76
CA ASN A 86 -7.70 7.94 2.97
C ASN A 86 -7.24 8.42 4.37
N ALA A 87 -6.60 9.59 4.43
CA ALA A 87 -6.28 10.27 5.69
C ALA A 87 -7.02 11.61 5.76
N ALA A 88 -7.85 11.78 6.79
CA ALA A 88 -8.62 13.01 7.03
C ALA A 88 -7.76 14.13 7.65
#